data_AF-A0ABC8SJ84-F1
#
_entry.id   AF-A0ABC8SJ84-F1
#
_cell.length_a   1.000
_cell.length_b   1.000
_cell.length_c   1.000
_cell.angle_alpha   90.00
_cell.angle_beta   90.00
_cell.angle_gamma   90.00
#
_symmetry.space_group_name_H-M   'P 1'
#
loop_
_entity.id
_entity.type
_entity.pdbx_description
1 polymer ?
#
loop_
_entity_poly.entity_id
_entity_poly.type
_entity_poly.pdbx_seq_one_letter_code
_entity_poly.pdbx_strand_id
1 'polypeptide(L)'
;MGMGKKKIEIKKKEKELDGMVTFSKRRQGLFKKARELHLRTNANVAILVFLEVGQVYTHGDPSFEATIDKYLSTHQEIIIRDDHVPTGQVYTHGNPSSKATIDKYLTTNQESHRDCETNS
;
A
#
# COMPACT_ATOMS: atom_id res chain seq x y z
N MET A 1 14.21 26.68 20.82
CA MET A 1 14.38 26.69 19.36
C MET A 1 14.41 25.26 18.85
N GLY A 2 13.48 24.86 17.98
CA GLY A 2 13.52 23.52 17.37
C GLY A 2 14.67 23.43 16.37
N MET A 3 15.40 22.32 16.35
CA MET A 3 16.36 22.05 15.29
C MET A 3 15.59 21.99 13.96
N GLY A 4 15.97 22.81 12.98
CA GLY A 4 15.35 22.81 11.64
C GLY A 4 15.47 21.47 10.91
N LYS A 5 14.93 21.39 9.69
CA LYS A 5 15.01 20.17 8.86
C LYS A 5 16.48 19.80 8.62
N LYS A 6 16.91 18.63 9.12
CA LYS A 6 18.23 18.07 8.84
C LYS A 6 18.14 17.08 7.66
N LYS A 7 19.16 17.07 6.80
CA LYS A 7 19.32 16.03 5.78
C LYS A 7 19.52 14.70 6.49
N ILE A 8 18.83 13.67 6.03
CA ILE A 8 18.93 12.30 6.52
C ILE A 8 19.21 11.36 5.35
N GLU A 9 19.88 10.25 5.64
CA GLU A 9 20.15 9.19 4.68
C GLU A 9 18.85 8.44 4.30
N ILE A 10 18.76 7.95 3.06
CA ILE A 10 17.65 7.14 2.55
C ILE A 10 17.93 5.68 2.92
N LYS A 11 17.67 5.34 4.18
CA LYS A 11 17.75 3.98 4.71
C LYS A 11 16.65 3.74 5.75
N LYS A 12 16.39 2.47 6.09
CA LYS A 12 15.46 2.11 7.18
C LYS A 12 15.91 2.81 8.47
N LYS A 13 14.95 3.37 9.21
CA LYS A 13 15.22 3.95 10.53
C LYS A 13 15.40 2.81 11.53
N GLU A 14 16.45 2.90 12.34
CA GLU A 14 16.71 1.93 13.42
C GLU A 14 15.73 2.13 14.59
N LYS A 15 15.43 3.39 14.92
CA LYS A 15 14.45 3.73 15.96
C LYS A 15 13.04 3.67 15.40
N GLU A 16 12.26 2.74 15.93
CA GLU A 16 10.88 2.47 15.49
C GLU A 16 9.98 3.71 15.57
N LEU A 17 9.98 4.42 16.71
CA LEU A 17 9.18 5.65 16.90
C LEU A 17 9.52 6.74 15.87
N ASP A 18 10.81 6.98 15.62
CA ASP A 18 11.26 7.92 14.59
C ASP A 18 10.83 7.46 13.18
N GLY A 19 10.84 6.13 12.96
CA GLY A 19 10.30 5.47 11.77
C GLY A 19 8.81 5.76 11.58
N MET A 20 7.98 5.54 12.61
CA MET A 20 6.53 5.76 12.58
C MET A 20 6.16 7.24 12.35
N VAL A 21 6.84 8.16 13.01
CA VAL A 21 6.64 9.60 12.81
C VAL A 21 7.05 10.01 11.39
N THR A 22 8.18 9.48 10.91
CA THR A 22 8.65 9.75 9.54
C THR A 22 7.69 9.19 8.51
N PHE A 23 7.22 7.95 8.70
CA PHE A 23 6.24 7.30 7.86
C PHE A 23 4.96 8.13 7.76
N SER A 24 4.40 8.53 8.90
CA SER A 24 3.16 9.32 8.95
C SER A 24 3.30 10.62 8.17
N LYS A 25 4.40 11.36 8.38
CA LYS A 25 4.67 12.63 7.68
C LYS A 25 4.91 12.43 6.19
N ARG A 26 5.68 11.42 5.79
CA ARG A 26 5.98 11.13 4.37
C ARG A 26 4.76 10.65 3.62
N ARG A 27 3.97 9.75 4.21
CA ARG A 27 2.70 9.26 3.65
C ARG A 27 1.73 10.42 3.39
N GLN A 28 1.54 11.29 4.38
CA GLN A 28 0.68 12.46 4.22
C GLN A 28 1.19 13.41 3.14
N GLY A 29 2.50 13.68 3.11
CA GLY A 29 3.12 14.50 2.06
C GLY A 29 2.95 13.91 0.66
N LEU A 30 3.09 12.59 0.53
CA LEU A 30 2.88 11.85 -0.71
C LEU A 30 1.42 11.96 -1.17
N PHE A 31 0.45 11.73 -0.28
CA PHE A 31 -0.98 11.81 -0.60
C PHE A 31 -1.37 13.22 -1.05
N LYS A 32 -0.84 14.25 -0.38
CA LYS A 32 -1.05 15.65 -0.78
C LYS A 32 -0.52 15.90 -2.20
N LYS A 33 0.66 15.37 -2.54
CA LYS A 33 1.24 15.53 -3.89
C LYS A 33 0.46 14.77 -4.95
N ALA A 34 -0.04 13.58 -4.64
CA ALA A 34 -0.93 12.82 -5.52
C ALA A 34 -2.20 13.60 -5.85
N ARG A 35 -2.83 14.19 -4.83
CA ARG A 35 -3.99 15.05 -4.98
C ARG A 35 -3.71 16.29 -5.82
N GLU A 36 -2.60 16.99 -5.55
CA GLU A 36 -2.15 18.14 -6.35
C GLU A 36 -1.91 17.76 -7.81
N LEU A 37 -1.36 16.59 -8.07
CA LEU A 37 -1.15 16.06 -9.42
C LEU A 37 -2.48 15.82 -10.12
N HIS A 38 -3.39 15.06 -9.51
CA HIS A 38 -4.73 14.82 -10.06
C HIS A 38 -5.45 16.13 -10.37
N LEU A 39 -5.41 17.11 -9.47
CA LEU A 39 -6.05 18.41 -9.67
C LEU A 39 -5.45 19.21 -10.83
N ARG A 40 -4.16 19.02 -11.14
CA ARG A 40 -3.47 19.75 -12.22
C ARG A 40 -3.64 19.10 -13.58
N THR A 41 -3.74 17.78 -13.64
CA THR A 41 -3.65 17.03 -14.89
C THR A 41 -4.88 16.16 -15.16
N ASN A 42 -5.81 16.08 -14.23
CA ASN A 42 -6.94 15.15 -14.25
C ASN A 42 -6.49 13.68 -14.39
N ALA A 43 -5.24 13.36 -14.02
CA ALA A 43 -4.75 11.99 -14.01
C ALA A 43 -5.40 11.18 -12.88
N ASN A 44 -5.85 9.96 -13.18
CA ASN A 44 -6.28 9.04 -12.14
C ASN A 44 -5.06 8.53 -11.37
N VAL A 45 -5.05 8.69 -10.04
CA VAL A 45 -3.93 8.28 -9.19
C VAL A 45 -4.45 7.40 -8.08
N ALA A 46 -3.82 6.23 -7.89
CA ALA A 46 -4.04 5.35 -6.74
C ALA A 46 -2.70 5.07 -6.05
N ILE A 47 -2.70 5.13 -4.73
CA ILE A 47 -1.54 4.82 -3.89
C ILE A 47 -1.99 3.86 -2.80
N LEU A 48 -1.20 2.81 -2.60
CA LEU A 48 -1.39 1.84 -1.52
C LEU A 48 -0.04 1.64 -0.82
N VAL A 49 -0.07 1.69 0.52
CA VAL A 49 1.14 1.63 1.37
C VAL A 49 0.91 0.64 2.50
N PHE A 50 1.79 -0.36 2.59
CA PHE A 50 1.84 -1.29 3.71
C PHE A 50 2.78 -0.79 4.81
N LEU A 51 2.37 -0.95 6.05
CA LEU A 51 3.23 -0.90 7.21
C LEU A 51 3.56 -2.32 7.65
N GLU A 52 4.75 -2.54 8.22
CA GLU A 52 5.21 -3.85 8.72
C GLU A 52 4.23 -4.47 9.74
N VAL A 53 3.44 -3.64 10.43
CA VAL A 53 2.42 -4.06 11.42
C VAL A 53 1.07 -4.42 10.76
N GLY A 54 1.05 -4.81 9.49
CA GLY A 54 -0.17 -5.21 8.76
C GLY A 54 -1.19 -4.09 8.52
N GLN A 55 -0.82 -2.82 8.74
CA GLN A 55 -1.69 -1.69 8.48
C GLN A 55 -1.57 -1.22 7.03
N VAL A 56 -2.70 -1.04 6.37
CA VAL A 56 -2.75 -0.54 4.98
C VAL A 56 -3.32 0.87 4.95
N TYR A 57 -2.69 1.70 4.13
CA TYR A 57 -3.14 3.06 3.87
C TYR A 57 -3.30 3.28 2.39
N THR A 58 -4.46 3.79 1.99
CA THR A 58 -4.79 4.05 0.60
C THR A 58 -5.07 5.53 0.35
N HIS A 59 -4.82 5.96 -0.88
CA HIS A 59 -5.26 7.23 -1.42
C HIS A 59 -5.70 7.00 -2.86
N GLY A 60 -6.79 7.64 -3.28
CA GLY A 60 -7.18 7.62 -4.67
C GLY A 60 -7.97 8.85 -5.08
N ASP A 61 -7.74 9.27 -6.32
CA ASP A 61 -8.48 10.35 -6.96
C ASP A 61 -9.00 9.83 -8.32
N PRO A 62 -10.33 9.66 -8.50
CA PRO A 62 -11.43 10.12 -7.65
C PRO A 62 -11.71 9.27 -6.38
N SER A 63 -11.43 7.97 -6.42
CA SER A 63 -11.33 7.10 -5.25
C SER A 63 -10.31 6.00 -5.55
N PHE A 64 -9.84 5.29 -4.52
CA PHE A 64 -8.88 4.21 -4.71
C PHE A 64 -9.51 3.08 -5.53
N GLU A 65 -10.70 2.63 -5.13
CA GLU A 65 -11.45 1.55 -5.77
C GLU A 65 -11.75 1.87 -7.23
N ALA A 66 -12.31 3.05 -7.53
CA ALA A 66 -12.64 3.43 -8.90
C ALA A 66 -11.41 3.50 -9.80
N THR A 67 -10.26 3.91 -9.25
CA THR A 67 -9.01 3.98 -10.01
C THR A 67 -8.44 2.60 -10.29
N ILE A 68 -8.44 1.72 -9.29
CA ILE A 68 -7.99 0.32 -9.44
C ILE A 68 -8.93 -0.46 -10.36
N ASP A 69 -10.25 -0.30 -10.21
CA ASP A 69 -11.26 -0.96 -11.05
C ASP A 69 -11.08 -0.61 -12.52
N LYS A 70 -10.90 0.69 -12.81
CA LYS A 70 -10.62 1.16 -14.16
C LYS A 70 -9.29 0.60 -14.69
N TYR A 71 -8.27 0.49 -13.84
CA TYR A 71 -6.98 -0.05 -14.24
C TYR A 71 -7.08 -1.54 -14.59
N LEU A 72 -7.69 -2.34 -13.71
CA LEU A 72 -7.88 -3.79 -13.89
C LEU A 72 -8.82 -4.12 -15.05
N SER A 73 -9.85 -3.29 -15.30
CA SER A 73 -10.76 -3.52 -16.43
C SER A 73 -10.12 -3.24 -17.79
N THR A 74 -9.09 -2.38 -17.82
CA THR A 74 -8.37 -1.99 -19.04
C THR A 74 -7.07 -2.79 -19.25
N HIS A 75 -6.52 -3.37 -18.19
CA HIS A 75 -5.30 -4.15 -18.21
C HIS A 75 -5.60 -5.54 -17.66
N GLN A 76 -6.20 -6.39 -18.49
CA GLN A 76 -6.23 -7.83 -18.25
C GLN A 76 -4.78 -8.32 -18.27
N GLU A 77 -4.39 -9.09 -17.24
CA GLU A 77 -3.04 -9.62 -16.96
C GLU A 77 -2.14 -8.71 -16.11
N ILE A 78 -2.34 -8.76 -14.79
CA ILE A 78 -1.27 -8.47 -13.83
C ILE A 78 -0.98 -9.76 -13.07
N ILE A 79 0.08 -10.45 -13.48
CA ILE A 79 0.68 -11.53 -12.70
C ILE A 79 1.47 -10.86 -11.58
N ILE A 80 0.92 -10.84 -10.37
CA ILE A 80 1.69 -10.47 -9.17
C ILE A 80 2.69 -11.59 -8.93
N ARG A 81 3.94 -11.40 -9.36
CA ARG A 81 5.05 -12.24 -8.93
C ARG A 81 5.47 -11.75 -7.55
N ASP A 82 4.97 -12.41 -6.53
CA ASP A 82 5.33 -12.16 -5.15
C ASP A 82 6.43 -13.14 -4.73
N ASP A 83 7.65 -12.64 -4.54
CA ASP A 83 8.79 -13.44 -4.05
C ASP A 83 8.71 -13.70 -2.52
N HIS A 84 7.63 -13.30 -1.84
CA HIS A 84 7.34 -13.62 -0.44
C HIS A 84 5.94 -14.26 -0.23
N VAL A 85 5.31 -14.80 -1.29
CA VAL A 85 4.15 -15.69 -1.11
C VAL A 85 4.68 -17.13 -1.07
N PRO A 86 4.49 -17.88 0.03
CA PRO A 86 4.76 -19.31 0.01
C PRO A 86 3.91 -19.94 -1.08
N THR A 87 4.63 -20.52 -2.02
CA THR A 87 4.18 -21.23 -3.23
C THR A 87 2.77 -21.81 -3.13
N GLY A 88 1.88 -21.45 -4.08
CA GLY A 88 0.80 -22.36 -4.46
C GLY A 88 -0.57 -21.81 -4.85
N GLN A 89 -0.79 -20.51 -5.13
CA GLN A 89 -2.07 -20.09 -5.70
C GLN A 89 -1.93 -19.24 -6.97
N VAL A 90 -2.20 -19.90 -8.08
CA VAL A 90 -2.49 -19.31 -9.38
C VAL A 90 -3.83 -18.57 -9.27
N TYR A 91 -3.85 -17.25 -9.40
CA TYR A 91 -5.09 -16.48 -9.53
C TYR A 91 -5.63 -16.60 -10.96
N THR A 92 -6.08 -17.78 -11.34
CA THR A 92 -6.97 -17.96 -12.48
C THR A 92 -8.39 -18.07 -11.97
N HIS A 93 -9.22 -17.09 -12.34
CA HIS A 93 -10.60 -17.23 -12.82
C HIS A 93 -11.49 -16.06 -12.38
N GLY A 94 -12.12 -15.45 -13.38
CA GLY A 94 -13.52 -14.99 -13.33
C GLY A 94 -13.88 -13.97 -12.26
N ASN A 95 -13.92 -12.70 -12.68
CA ASN A 95 -14.62 -11.57 -12.05
C ASN A 95 -15.22 -11.81 -10.65
N PRO A 96 -14.42 -11.69 -9.57
CA PRO A 96 -14.93 -11.26 -8.28
C PRO A 96 -15.00 -9.73 -8.30
N SER A 97 -16.11 -9.15 -7.87
CA SER A 97 -16.24 -7.71 -7.59
C SER A 97 -14.96 -7.21 -6.95
N SER A 98 -14.30 -6.21 -7.52
CA SER A 98 -12.95 -5.76 -7.16
C SER A 98 -12.72 -5.58 -5.65
N LYS A 99 -13.80 -5.23 -4.94
CA LYS A 99 -13.89 -5.23 -3.48
C LYS A 99 -13.42 -6.54 -2.84
N ALA A 100 -13.83 -7.71 -3.34
CA ALA A 100 -13.46 -9.02 -2.82
C ALA A 100 -11.97 -9.37 -3.06
N THR A 101 -11.39 -8.92 -4.17
CA THR A 101 -9.95 -9.13 -4.46
C THR A 101 -9.08 -8.27 -3.56
N ILE A 102 -9.48 -7.00 -3.36
CA ILE A 102 -8.82 -6.08 -2.44
C ILE A 102 -9.01 -6.55 -0.99
N ASP A 103 -10.24 -6.86 -0.57
CA ASP A 103 -10.54 -7.38 0.78
C ASP A 103 -9.79 -8.67 1.07
N LYS A 104 -9.68 -9.60 0.11
CA LYS A 104 -8.90 -10.83 0.26
C LYS A 104 -7.40 -10.53 0.39
N TYR A 105 -6.83 -9.65 -0.45
CA TYR A 105 -5.43 -9.24 -0.34
C TYR A 105 -5.15 -8.56 1.01
N LEU A 106 -6.05 -7.70 1.49
CA LEU A 106 -5.94 -7.03 2.79
C LEU A 106 -6.06 -8.02 3.97
N THR A 107 -6.89 -9.06 3.83
CA THR A 107 -7.08 -10.10 4.86
C THR A 107 -5.91 -11.08 4.92
N THR A 108 -5.40 -11.54 3.77
CA THR A 108 -4.25 -12.46 3.70
C THR A 108 -2.99 -11.86 4.34
N ASN A 109 -2.80 -10.54 4.25
CA ASN A 109 -1.67 -9.84 4.88
C ASN A 109 -1.89 -9.51 6.37
N GLN A 110 -3.07 -9.81 6.93
CA GLN A 110 -3.31 -9.76 8.38
C GLN A 110 -3.07 -11.10 9.09
N GLU A 111 -3.04 -12.22 8.36
CA GLU A 111 -2.88 -13.55 8.95
C GLU A 111 -1.42 -13.99 9.09
N SER A 112 -0.50 -13.46 8.28
CA SER A 112 0.94 -13.79 8.34
C SER A 112 1.69 -13.28 9.58
N HIS A 113 1.00 -12.60 10.52
CA HIS A 113 1.59 -12.09 11.76
C HIS A 113 1.06 -12.78 13.04
N ARG A 114 0.20 -13.82 12.91
CA ARG A 114 -0.22 -14.63 14.07
C ARG A 114 0.57 -15.93 14.26
N ASP A 115 1.41 -16.32 13.31
CA ASP A 115 2.15 -17.59 13.39
C ASP A 115 3.53 -17.49 14.08
N CYS A 116 3.96 -16.30 14.53
CA CYS A 116 5.21 -16.14 15.29
C CYS A 116 5.03 -16.11 16.83
N GLU A 117 3.80 -16.11 17.34
CA GLU A 117 3.52 -16.15 18.79
C GLU A 117 2.98 -17.51 19.24
N THR A 118 3.47 -18.62 18.70
CA THR A 118 3.31 -19.94 19.34
C THR A 118 4.44 -20.89 18.93
N ASN A 119 5.64 -20.68 19.45
CA ASN A 119 6.57 -21.78 19.76
C ASN A 119 7.64 -21.30 20.75
N SER A 120 7.36 -21.67 22.00
CA SER A 120 8.22 -22.00 23.15
C SER A 120 9.53 -21.27 23.43
#